data_AF-A0A1M5Q2V8-F1
#
_entry.id   AF-A0A1M5Q2V8-F1
#
_cell.length_a   1.000
_cell.length_b   1.000
_cell.length_c   1.000
_cell.angle_alpha   90.00
_cell.angle_beta   90.00
_cell.angle_gamma   90.00
#
_symmetry.space_group_name_H-M   'P 1'
#
loop_
_entity.id
_entity.type
_entity.pdbx_description
1 polymer ?
#
loop_
_entity_poly.entity_id
_entity_poly.type
_entity_poly.pdbx_seq_one_letter_code
_entity_poly.pdbx_strand_id
1 'polypeptide(L)' 'MMNTSKRMKEITLGNLKKGEVTLIELDEIYKEMGFLFIVNQGKLTKIKKETIH' A
#
# COMPACT_ATOMS: atom_id res chain seq x y z
N MET A 1 -0.85 23.41 -15.31
CA MET A 1 -0.28 22.15 -14.79
C MET A 1 -1.43 21.33 -14.23
N MET A 2 -1.76 20.19 -14.84
CA MET A 2 -2.76 19.28 -14.29
C MET A 2 -2.19 18.74 -12.97
N ASN A 3 -2.79 19.13 -11.85
CA ASN A 3 -2.64 18.40 -10.59
C ASN A 3 -3.35 17.06 -10.76
N THR A 4 -2.71 16.13 -11.47
CA THR A 4 -2.98 14.70 -11.32
C THR A 4 -2.51 14.34 -9.91
N SER A 5 -3.33 14.69 -8.91
CA SER A 5 -3.57 13.78 -7.80
C SER A 5 -3.89 12.46 -8.48
N LYS A 6 -2.86 11.62 -8.64
CA LYS A 6 -3.03 10.27 -9.12
C LYS A 6 -4.01 9.69 -8.12
N ARG A 7 -5.27 9.50 -8.52
CA ARG A 7 -6.16 8.57 -7.81
C ARG A 7 -5.28 7.36 -7.54
N MET A 8 -5.17 6.93 -6.28
CA MET A 8 -4.55 5.64 -5.98
C MET A 8 -5.05 4.70 -7.07
N LYS A 9 -4.13 4.06 -7.81
CA LYS A 9 -4.55 2.96 -8.67
C LYS A 9 -5.42 2.04 -7.81
N GLU A 10 -6.45 1.44 -8.39
CA GLU A 10 -7.24 0.44 -7.66
C GLU A 10 -6.30 -0.73 -7.32
N ILE A 11 -5.61 -0.63 -6.18
CA ILE A 11 -4.68 -1.65 -5.69
C ILE A 11 -5.57 -2.71 -5.07
N THR A 12 -5.62 -3.85 -5.74
CA THR A 12 -6.36 -5.00 -5.24
C THR A 12 -5.49 -5.81 -4.29
N LEU A 13 -6.15 -6.64 -3.46
CA LEU A 13 -5.45 -7.66 -2.68
C LEU A 13 -4.62 -8.61 -3.57
N GLY A 14 -5.03 -8.81 -4.83
CA GLY A 14 -4.29 -9.59 -5.81
C GLY A 14 -2.93 -8.97 -6.15
N ASN A 15 -2.88 -7.66 -6.37
CA ASN A 15 -1.64 -6.94 -6.66
C ASN A 15 -0.67 -7.03 -5.47
N LEU A 16 -1.17 -6.83 -4.25
CA LEU A 16 -0.39 -6.95 -3.01
C LEU A 16 0.22 -8.35 -2.85
N LYS A 17 -0.54 -9.42 -3.11
CA LYS A 17 -0.07 -10.81 -3.00
C LYS A 17 0.98 -11.18 -4.05
N LYS A 18 0.91 -10.57 -5.24
CA LYS A 18 1.85 -10.83 -6.35
C LYS A 18 3.10 -9.95 -6.28
N GLY A 19 3.16 -8.98 -5.37
CA GLY A 19 4.24 -7.99 -5.33
C GLY A 19 4.20 -6.99 -6.49
N GLU A 20 3.05 -6.84 -7.15
CA GLU A 20 2.80 -5.90 -8.25
C GLU A 20 2.45 -4.50 -7.71
N VAL A 21 3.14 -4.08 -6.66
CA VAL A 21 2.93 -2.80 -5.97
C VAL A 21 4.28 -2.18 -5.66
N THR A 22 4.35 -0.87 -5.74
CA THR A 22 5.55 -0.11 -5.40
C THR A 22 5.58 0.25 -3.92
N LEU A 23 6.77 0.52 -3.38
CA LEU A 23 6.91 1.00 -2.00
C LEU A 23 6.18 2.34 -1.77
N ILE A 24 6.11 3.19 -2.79
CA ILE A 24 5.41 4.47 -2.73
C ILE A 24 3.90 4.25 -2.56
N GLU A 25 3.33 3.33 -3.33
CA GLU A 25 1.91 2.96 -3.21
C GLU A 25 1.58 2.34 -1.84
N LEU A 26 2.49 1.54 -1.28
CA LEU A 26 2.32 1.00 0.09
C LEU A 26 2.39 2.10 1.16
N ASP A 27 3.26 3.09 0.99
CA ASP A 27 3.38 4.25 1.88
C ASP A 27 2.15 5.17 1.80
N GLU A 28 1.58 5.37 0.61
CA GLU A 28 0.31 6.09 0.42
C GLU A 28 -0.85 5.37 1.13
N ILE A 29 -0.96 4.04 0.98
CA ILE A 29 -1.96 3.24 1.70
C ILE A 29 -1.75 3.36 3.21
N TYR A 30 -0.52 3.31 3.70
CA TYR A 30 -0.24 3.52 5.10
C TYR A 30 -0.69 4.91 5.56
N LYS A 31 -0.34 5.98 4.85
CA LYS A 31 -0.69 7.36 5.23
C LYS A 31 -2.19 7.67 5.18
N GLU A 32 -2.92 7.14 4.21
CA GLU A 32 -4.36 7.41 4.08
C GLU A 32 -5.21 6.46 4.90
N MET A 33 -4.83 5.19 4.93
CA MET A 33 -5.66 4.12 5.48
C MET A 33 -5.03 3.42 6.67
N GLY A 34 -3.82 3.76 7.11
CA GLY A 34 -3.16 3.20 8.28
C GLY A 34 -2.82 1.71 8.15
N PHE A 35 -2.79 1.16 6.93
CA PHE A 35 -2.42 -0.24 6.75
C PHE A 35 -0.90 -0.38 6.64
N LEU A 36 -0.32 -1.10 7.59
CA LEU A 36 1.08 -1.47 7.62
C LEU A 36 1.27 -2.88 7.02
N PHE A 37 2.08 -2.97 5.98
CA PHE A 37 2.40 -4.23 5.29
C PHE A 37 3.75 -4.77 5.77
N ILE A 38 3.75 -5.94 6.41
CA ILE A 38 4.96 -6.58 6.91
C ILE A 38 5.44 -7.62 5.90
N VAL A 39 6.61 -7.37 5.33
CA VAL A 39 7.26 -8.25 4.34
C VAL A 39 8.45 -8.94 5.00
N ASN A 40 8.60 -10.26 4.78
CA ASN A 40 9.77 -11.03 5.17
C ASN A 40 10.25 -11.85 3.98
N GLN A 41 11.55 -11.78 3.66
CA GLN A 41 12.16 -12.49 2.52
C GLN A 41 11.39 -12.29 1.20
N GLY A 42 10.93 -11.06 0.94
CA GLY A 42 10.19 -10.71 -0.28
C GLY A 42 8.73 -11.20 -0.33
N LYS A 43 8.22 -11.82 0.74
CA LYS A 43 6.82 -12.26 0.85
C LYS A 43 6.04 -11.40 1.84
N LEU A 44 4.83 -10.99 1.46
CA LEU A 44 3.90 -10.36 2.38
C LEU A 44 3.49 -11.38 3.44
N THR A 45 3.81 -11.08 4.71
CA THR A 45 3.55 -12.00 5.83
C THR A 45 2.36 -11.57 6.67
N LYS A 46 2.17 -10.26 6.87
CA LYS A 46 1.07 -9.70 7.67
C LYS A 46 0.64 -8.34 7.14
N ILE A 47 -0.62 -8.01 7.38
CA ILE A 47 -1.17 -6.65 7.22
C ILE A 47 -1.73 -6.25 8.60
N LYS A 48 -1.37 -5.08 9.09
CA LYS A 48 -1.90 -4.51 10.33
C LYS A 48 -2.62 -3.20 10.03
N LYS A 49 -3.68 -2.88 10.78
CA LYS A 49 -4.32 -1.55 10.74
C LYS A 49 -3.87 -0.78 11.99
N GLU A 50 -3.27 0.37 11.77
CA GLU A 50 -2.89 1.30 12.81
C GLU A 50 -3.85 2.51 12.77
N THR A 51 -4.09 3.07 13.94
CA THR A 51 -4.77 4.36 14.08
C THR A 51 -3.72 5.44 13.93
N ILE A 52 -3.67 6.04 12.75
CA ILE A 52 -2.88 7.25 12.52
C ILE A 52 -3.72 8.44 13.00
N HIS A 53 -3.15 9.28 13.86
CA HIS A 53 -3.73 10.54 14.34
C HIS A 53 -3.26 11.71 13.46
#